data_AF-E6QCE1-F1
#
_entry.id   AF-E6QCE1-F1
#
_cell.length_a   1.000
_cell.length_b   1.000
_cell.length_c   1.000
_cell.angle_alpha   90.00
_cell.angle_beta   90.00
_cell.angle_gamma   90.00
#
_symmetry.space_group_name_H-M   'P 1'
#
loop_
_entity.id
_entity.type
_entity.pdbx_description
1 polymer ?
#
loop_
_entity_poly.entity_id
_entity_poly.type
_entity_poly.pdbx_seq_one_letter_code
_entity_poly.pdbx_strand_id
1 'polypeptide(L)'
;MSLFRKLVRPAADLRLSAFELAQDIDAISSKGTPSPEEFNGAHARAAGHYVCVRYHHDQEPSLLGIHEARRYLAWLRAGHVGTHWNVAD
;
A
#
# COMPACT_ATOMS: atom_id res chain seq x y z
N MET A 1 -38.51 11.54 -6.24
CA MET A 1 -37.28 12.30 -5.97
C MET A 1 -36.15 11.32 -5.74
N SER A 2 -35.17 11.30 -6.63
CA SER A 2 -34.14 10.26 -6.65
C SER A 2 -33.10 10.47 -5.55
N LEU A 3 -32.99 9.49 -4.65
CA LEU A 3 -31.95 9.37 -3.62
C LEU A 3 -30.61 8.95 -4.23
N PHE A 4 -30.13 9.65 -5.26
CA PHE A 4 -28.72 9.60 -5.61
C PHE A 4 -27.98 10.36 -4.49
N ARG A 5 -27.71 9.64 -3.40
CA ARG A 5 -26.69 9.99 -2.41
C ARG A 5 -25.50 10.51 -3.20
N LYS A 6 -25.15 11.77 -2.93
CA LYS A 6 -23.90 12.41 -3.30
C LYS A 6 -22.76 11.41 -3.04
N LEU A 7 -22.41 10.62 -4.06
CA LEU A 7 -21.06 10.11 -4.23
C LEU A 7 -20.25 11.38 -4.49
N VAL A 8 -19.85 12.03 -3.40
CA VAL A 8 -18.78 13.03 -3.38
C VAL A 8 -17.71 12.43 -4.27
N ARG A 9 -17.48 12.99 -5.46
CA ARG A 9 -16.37 12.57 -6.31
C ARG A 9 -15.14 12.69 -5.42
N PRO A 10 -14.53 11.57 -4.99
CA PRO A 10 -13.33 11.67 -4.19
C PRO A 10 -12.27 12.35 -5.08
N ALA A 11 -11.63 13.40 -4.56
CA ALA A 11 -10.78 14.31 -5.32
C ALA A 11 -9.70 13.53 -6.09
N ALA A 12 -9.46 13.90 -7.35
CA ALA A 12 -8.44 13.29 -8.19
C ALA A 12 -7.07 13.22 -7.50
N ASP A 13 -6.79 14.21 -6.65
CA ASP A 13 -5.59 14.35 -5.82
C ASP A 13 -5.33 13.13 -4.91
N LEU A 14 -6.38 12.50 -4.39
CA LEU A 14 -6.24 11.31 -3.53
C LEU A 14 -5.87 10.06 -4.34
N ARG A 15 -6.32 9.96 -5.61
CA ARG A 15 -5.92 8.86 -6.49
C ARG A 15 -4.48 9.00 -6.92
N LEU A 16 -4.07 10.24 -7.24
CA LEU A 16 -2.68 10.54 -7.55
C LEU A 16 -1.78 10.18 -6.35
N SER A 17 -2.20 10.55 -5.14
CA SER A 17 -1.49 10.20 -3.90
C SER A 17 -1.37 8.69 -3.70
N ALA A 18 -2.42 7.91 -3.97
CA ALA A 18 -2.36 6.44 -3.88
C ALA A 18 -1.39 5.85 -4.90
N PHE A 19 -1.35 6.40 -6.11
CA PHE A 19 -0.44 5.97 -7.18
C PHE A 19 1.03 6.19 -6.83
N GLU A 20 1.39 7.40 -6.39
CA GLU A 20 2.76 7.72 -5.98
C GLU A 20 3.21 6.85 -4.80
N LEU A 21 2.34 6.67 -3.80
CA LEU A 21 2.64 5.81 -2.65
C LEU A 21 2.83 4.35 -3.06
N ALA A 22 1.99 3.83 -3.96
CA ALA A 22 2.14 2.47 -4.45
C ALA A 22 3.47 2.27 -5.17
N GLN A 23 3.88 3.22 -6.02
CA GLN A 23 5.17 3.16 -6.72
C GLN A 23 6.35 3.19 -5.76
N ASP A 24 6.32 4.08 -4.77
CA ASP A 24 7.38 4.19 -3.76
C ASP A 24 7.51 2.92 -2.92
N ILE A 25 6.38 2.33 -2.50
CA ILE A 25 6.36 1.08 -1.75
C ILE A 25 6.90 -0.06 -2.61
N ASP A 26 6.44 -0.21 -3.85
CA ASP A 26 6.89 -1.26 -4.77
C ASP A 26 8.40 -1.13 -5.05
N ALA A 27 8.90 0.10 -5.24
CA ALA A 27 10.29 0.37 -5.55
C ALA A 27 11.26 0.10 -4.37
N ILE A 28 10.83 0.33 -3.13
CA ILE A 28 11.67 0.07 -1.95
C ILE A 28 11.61 -1.39 -1.54
N SER A 29 10.42 -2.00 -1.60
CA SER A 29 10.21 -3.38 -1.17
C SER A 29 10.86 -4.39 -2.14
N SER A 30 10.92 -4.06 -3.44
CA SER A 30 11.57 -4.88 -4.48
C SER A 30 13.10 -4.85 -4.41
N LYS A 31 13.69 -4.00 -3.55
CA LYS A 31 15.15 -3.92 -3.34
C LYS A 31 15.64 -4.78 -2.17
N GLY A 32 14.73 -5.35 -1.38
CA GLY A 32 15.08 -6.28 -0.32
C GLY A 32 15.62 -7.59 -0.88
N THR A 33 16.71 -8.11 -0.29
CA THR A 33 17.20 -9.45 -0.63
C THR A 33 16.12 -10.46 -0.24
N PRO A 34 15.68 -11.35 -1.15
CA PRO A 34 14.70 -12.38 -0.81
C PRO A 34 15.23 -13.20 0.37
N SER A 35 14.53 -13.16 1.50
CA SER A 35 14.85 -14.03 2.62
C SER A 35 14.35 -15.43 2.29
N PRO A 36 15.14 -16.49 2.54
CA PRO A 36 14.67 -17.87 2.46
C PRO A 36 13.48 -18.16 3.40
N GLU A 37 13.27 -17.31 4.40
CA GLU A 37 12.27 -17.45 5.46
C GLU A 37 11.07 -16.50 5.24
N GLU A 38 10.37 -16.62 4.10
CA GLU A 38 8.96 -16.18 4.00
C GLU A 38 8.67 -14.67 3.87
N PHE A 39 9.57 -13.80 3.37
CA PHE A 39 9.16 -12.45 2.94
C PHE A 39 9.86 -12.03 1.65
N ASN A 40 9.11 -11.97 0.56
CA ASN A 40 9.62 -11.66 -0.78
C ASN A 40 9.49 -10.18 -1.16
N GLY A 41 9.33 -9.30 -0.18
CA GLY A 41 8.96 -7.91 -0.42
C GLY A 41 7.45 -7.74 -0.58
N ALA A 42 7.04 -6.51 -0.87
CA ALA A 42 5.65 -6.09 -0.90
C ALA A 42 5.33 -5.49 -2.26
N HIS A 43 4.60 -6.22 -3.11
CA HIS A 43 4.15 -5.68 -4.38
C HIS A 43 3.01 -4.70 -4.16
N ALA A 44 3.19 -3.46 -4.60
CA ALA A 44 2.20 -2.40 -4.38
C ALA A 44 1.63 -1.85 -5.70
N ARG A 45 0.31 -1.65 -5.71
CA ARG A 45 -0.45 -1.08 -6.83
C ARG A 45 -1.55 -0.16 -6.30
N ALA A 46 -1.80 0.95 -7.00
CA ALA A 46 -2.93 1.80 -6.63
C ALA A 46 -4.27 1.13 -7.00
N ALA A 47 -5.21 1.18 -6.07
CA ALA A 47 -6.58 0.68 -6.23
C ALA A 47 -7.55 1.83 -5.90
N GLY A 48 -7.72 2.74 -6.85
CA GLY A 48 -8.53 3.95 -6.67
C GLY A 48 -7.92 4.88 -5.61
N HIS A 49 -8.45 4.83 -4.39
CA HIS A 49 -8.03 5.68 -3.25
C HIS A 49 -7.19 4.94 -2.22
N TYR A 50 -6.91 3.67 -2.47
CA TYR A 50 -6.17 2.78 -1.61
C TYR A 50 -4.88 2.33 -2.30
N VAL A 51 -3.91 1.91 -1.51
CA VAL A 51 -2.75 1.16 -2.00
C VAL A 51 -3.01 -0.31 -1.72
N CYS A 52 -3.10 -1.10 -2.78
CA CYS A 52 -3.15 -2.55 -2.71
C CYS A 52 -1.73 -3.08 -2.54
N VAL A 53 -1.45 -3.80 -1.46
CA VAL A 53 -0.14 -4.37 -1.14
C VAL A 53 -0.27 -5.88 -1.01
N ARG A 54 0.65 -6.62 -1.65
CA ARG A 54 0.69 -8.08 -1.63
C ARG A 54 2.10 -8.57 -1.27
N TYR A 55 2.18 -9.40 -0.23
CA TYR A 55 3.45 -9.91 0.30
C TYR A 55 3.83 -11.27 -0.29
N HIS A 56 2.82 -12.09 -0.59
CA HIS A 56 2.98 -13.39 -1.24
C HIS A 56 1.94 -13.61 -2.33
N HIS A 57 2.29 -14.45 -3.31
CA HIS A 57 1.47 -14.74 -4.49
C HIS A 57 0.25 -15.64 -4.21
N ASP A 58 0.19 -16.25 -3.04
CA ASP A 58 -0.90 -17.11 -2.52
C ASP A 58 -1.76 -16.38 -1.48
N GLN A 59 -1.25 -15.31 -0.88
CA GLN A 59 -1.98 -14.49 0.08
C GLN A 59 -2.95 -13.52 -0.62
N GLU A 60 -4.08 -13.25 0.05
CA GLU A 60 -4.97 -12.14 -0.30
C GLU A 60 -4.26 -10.79 -0.13
N PRO A 61 -4.44 -9.85 -1.09
CA PRO A 61 -3.86 -8.53 -1.01
C PRO A 61 -4.52 -7.68 0.10
N SER A 62 -3.73 -6.85 0.74
CA SER A 62 -4.20 -5.86 1.73
C SER A 62 -4.48 -4.53 1.06
N LEU A 63 -5.58 -3.86 1.43
CA LEU A 63 -5.94 -2.54 0.93
C LEU A 63 -5.64 -1.49 2.00
N LEU A 64 -4.56 -0.74 1.82
CA LEU A 64 -4.14 0.30 2.74
C LEU A 64 -4.76 1.64 2.35
N GLY A 65 -5.28 2.37 3.34
CA GLY A 65 -5.61 3.78 3.17
C GLY A 65 -4.36 4.63 2.95
N ILE A 66 -4.50 5.87 2.46
CA ILE A 66 -3.37 6.78 2.21
C ILE A 66 -2.47 6.97 3.44
N HIS A 67 -3.07 7.16 4.62
CA HIS A 67 -2.31 7.36 5.87
C HIS A 67 -1.53 6.11 6.28
N GLU A 68 -2.15 4.94 6.16
CA GLU A 68 -1.53 3.66 6.47
C GLU A 68 -0.40 3.32 5.50
N ALA A 69 -0.62 3.55 4.20
CA ALA A 69 0.42 3.39 3.18
C ALA A 69 1.61 4.33 3.43
N ARG A 70 1.37 5.57 3.89
CA ARG A 70 2.44 6.50 4.30
C ARG A 70 3.22 6.00 5.51
N ARG A 71 2.55 5.51 6.55
CA ARG A 71 3.20 4.93 7.73
C ARG A 71 4.06 3.73 7.33
N TYR A 72 3.50 2.84 6.50
CA TYR A 72 4.21 1.67 6.01
C TYR A 72 5.43 2.04 5.15
N LEU A 73 5.30 2.99 4.23
CA LEU A 73 6.43 3.48 3.45
C LEU A 73 7.54 4.09 4.33
N ALA A 74 7.19 4.85 5.37
CA ALA A 74 8.16 5.41 6.31
C ALA A 74 8.91 4.30 7.08
N TRP A 75 8.19 3.25 7.49
CA TRP A 75 8.77 2.09 8.15
C TRP A 75 9.73 1.32 7.23
N LEU A 76 9.36 1.09 5.97
CA LEU A 76 10.25 0.50 4.97
C LEU A 76 11.49 1.37 4.71
N ARG A 77 11.33 2.70 4.67
CA ARG A 77 12.46 3.65 4.53
C ARG A 77 13.43 3.63 5.70
N ALA A 78 12.97 3.25 6.90
CA ALA A 78 13.82 3.04 8.07
C ALA A 78 14.61 1.70 8.03
N GLY A 79 14.46 0.92 6.95
CA GLY A 79 15.19 -0.34 6.76
C GLY A 79 14.51 -1.55 7.40
N HIS A 80 13.28 -1.39 7.89
CA HIS A 80 12.51 -2.51 8.42
C HIS A 80 11.95 -3.39 7.28
N VAL A 81 11.83 -4.69 7.57
CA VAL A 81 11.36 -5.70 6.61
C VAL A 81 10.17 -6.43 7.22
N GLY A 82 9.10 -6.57 6.44
CA GLY A 82 7.87 -7.24 6.84
C GLY A 82 6.62 -6.56 6.31
N THR A 83 5.49 -7.04 6.77
CA THR A 83 4.15 -6.63 6.34
C THR A 83 3.69 -5.33 7.02
N HIS A 84 2.71 -4.66 6.43
CA HIS A 84 2.14 -3.43 7.00
C HIS A 84 1.58 -3.56 8.42
N TRP A 85 1.09 -4.73 8.84
CA TRP A 85 0.59 -4.93 10.21
C TRP A 85 1.70 -5.01 11.26
N ASN A 86 2.97 -5.09 10.86
CA ASN A 86 4.12 -4.96 11.76
C ASN A 86 4.48 -3.49 12.03
N VAL A 87 3.85 -2.55 11.33
CA VAL A 87 3.91 -1.13 11.65
C VAL A 87 3.05 -0.95 12.90
N ALA A 88 3.66 -1.10 14.07
CA ALA A 88 2.98 -0.90 15.35
C ALA A 88 2.28 0.48 15.38
N ASP A 89 1.11 0.53 16.03
CA ASP A 89 0.42 1.78 16.37
C ASP A 89 1.25 2.67 17.30
#